data_AF-A0A433HKP6-F1
#
_entry.id   AF-A0A433HKP6-F1
#
_cell.length_a   1.000
_cell.length_b   1.000
_cell.length_c   1.000
_cell.angle_alpha   90.00
_cell.angle_beta   90.00
_cell.angle_gamma   90.00
#
_symmetry.space_group_name_H-M   'P 1'
#
loop_
_entity.id
_entity.type
_entity.pdbx_description
1 polymer ?
#
loop_
_entity_poly.entity_id
_entity_poly.type
_entity_poly.pdbx_seq_one_letter_code
_entity_poly.pdbx_strand_id
1 'polypeptide(L)'
;MPELTATLKSVERAAVVLMALGESHAAEILRHLDPHELHKLGVAMAGLTRVNREQISEIVHTFNEEVGNQSSLMLDGENYVRGVLTRALGREKAKGVLEHIFSGEPQSGVDSLKWMDASAIAGGLRDEHPQVVALVLSSLQVEQAAQIVNLLPAGLRDEALLRVATLEEVPADALTELNDLIEKQVMRNINAAVKSKIGGPKRAAEILGRLEAGVEGQILDNIKEADADLGAKIEDMMVVFENLLNLSDRDVQALMREVSSDVLLVALRGADEAVRHKIMSNMSRRAADLLRDDLENMPPVKLSDVETAQKDIMSTAKRLAEAGEITLSAKGDQLV
;
A
#
# COMPACT_ATOMS: atom_id res chain seq x y z
N MET A 1 -27.85 29.65 28.42
CA MET A 1 -29.05 28.91 28.89
C MET A 1 -29.10 27.59 28.15
N PRO A 2 -28.53 26.50 28.70
CA PRO A 2 -28.40 25.20 28.01
C PRO A 2 -29.30 24.09 28.57
N GLU A 3 -30.37 24.40 29.31
CA GLU A 3 -31.11 23.40 30.11
C GLU A 3 -32.40 22.83 29.48
N LEU A 4 -32.84 23.27 28.28
CA LEU A 4 -34.09 22.77 27.68
C LEU A 4 -33.94 21.56 26.73
N THR A 5 -32.72 21.26 26.26
CA THR A 5 -32.43 20.18 25.30
C THR A 5 -31.77 18.93 25.89
N ALA A 6 -31.45 18.93 27.18
CA ALA A 6 -30.67 17.87 27.85
C ALA A 6 -31.36 16.49 27.91
N THR A 7 -32.63 16.39 27.52
CA THR A 7 -33.45 15.17 27.66
C THR A 7 -33.78 14.44 26.36
N LEU A 8 -33.44 14.98 25.19
CA LEU A 8 -33.76 14.35 23.90
C LEU A 8 -32.55 13.62 23.30
N LYS A 9 -32.74 12.35 22.91
CA LYS A 9 -31.75 11.54 22.21
C LYS A 9 -31.50 12.11 20.80
N SER A 10 -30.34 11.84 20.22
CA SER A 10 -29.96 12.32 18.87
C SER A 10 -30.99 11.99 17.79
N VAL A 11 -31.60 10.79 17.84
CA VAL A 11 -32.64 10.36 16.92
C VAL A 11 -33.94 11.17 17.10
N GLU A 12 -34.28 11.56 18.33
CA GLU A 12 -35.45 12.38 18.63
C GLU A 12 -35.23 13.82 18.13
N ARG A 13 -34.01 14.35 18.24
CA ARG A 13 -33.64 15.66 17.64
C ARG A 13 -33.77 15.64 16.11
N ALA A 14 -33.30 14.58 15.46
CA ALA A 14 -33.43 14.41 14.01
C ALA A 14 -34.91 14.32 13.57
N ALA A 15 -35.73 13.59 14.32
CA ALA A 15 -37.17 13.52 14.09
C ALA A 15 -37.84 14.90 14.22
N VAL A 16 -37.46 15.72 15.21
CA VAL A 16 -37.97 17.10 15.37
C VAL A 16 -37.58 17.99 14.18
N VAL A 17 -36.36 17.90 13.67
CA VAL A 17 -35.90 18.68 12.50
C VAL A 17 -36.70 18.30 11.25
N LEU A 18 -36.91 17.01 11.01
CA LEU A 18 -37.68 16.52 9.86
C LEU A 18 -39.15 16.93 9.95
N MET A 19 -39.75 16.88 11.14
CA MET A 19 -41.10 17.36 11.34
C MET A 19 -41.21 18.88 11.12
N ALA A 20 -40.18 19.66 11.47
CA ALA A 20 -40.14 21.11 11.26
C ALA A 20 -39.97 21.49 9.77
N LEU A 21 -39.32 20.64 8.97
CA LEU A 21 -39.16 20.82 7.51
C LEU A 21 -40.45 20.58 6.70
N GLY A 22 -41.43 19.90 7.31
CA GLY A 22 -42.71 19.55 6.70
C GLY A 22 -42.65 18.28 5.84
N GLU A 23 -43.84 17.72 5.57
CA GLU A 23 -44.00 16.39 4.98
C GLU A 23 -43.26 16.22 3.64
N SER A 24 -43.33 17.21 2.75
CA SER A 24 -42.72 17.12 1.41
C SER A 24 -41.19 17.02 1.47
N HIS A 25 -40.53 17.88 2.24
CA HIS A 25 -39.06 17.90 2.34
C HIS A 25 -38.54 16.74 3.19
N ALA A 26 -39.27 16.37 4.24
CA ALA A 26 -38.94 15.19 5.03
C ALA A 26 -38.98 13.92 4.17
N ALA A 27 -39.98 13.78 3.29
CA ALA A 27 -40.10 12.64 2.40
C ALA A 27 -38.91 12.53 1.43
N GLU A 28 -38.39 13.63 0.90
CA GLU A 28 -37.19 13.60 0.04
C GLU A 28 -35.96 13.10 0.80
N ILE A 29 -35.76 13.59 2.03
CA ILE A 29 -34.63 13.17 2.88
C ILE A 29 -34.76 11.68 3.28
N LEU A 30 -35.97 11.25 3.63
CA LEU A 30 -36.26 9.86 4.01
C LEU A 30 -35.98 8.83 2.91
N ARG A 31 -36.02 9.23 1.63
CA ARG A 31 -35.70 8.34 0.51
C ARG A 31 -34.22 7.99 0.39
N HIS A 32 -33.35 8.75 1.05
CA HIS A 32 -31.91 8.53 1.05
C HIS A 32 -31.41 7.75 2.27
N LEU A 33 -32.31 7.33 3.17
CA LEU A 33 -31.97 6.62 4.40
C LEU A 33 -32.18 5.11 4.23
N ASP A 34 -31.31 4.32 4.86
CA ASP A 34 -31.42 2.85 4.83
C ASP A 34 -32.64 2.35 5.63
N PRO A 35 -33.16 1.13 5.35
CA PRO A 35 -34.35 0.59 6.01
C PRO A 35 -34.28 0.59 7.55
N HIS A 36 -33.10 0.37 8.12
CA HIS A 36 -32.88 0.38 9.57
C HIS A 36 -32.95 1.79 10.16
N GLU A 37 -32.43 2.79 9.44
CA GLU A 37 -32.43 4.19 9.86
C GLU A 37 -33.84 4.78 9.73
N LEU A 38 -34.52 4.47 8.63
CA LEU A 38 -35.92 4.81 8.41
C LEU A 38 -36.82 4.25 9.53
N HIS A 39 -36.59 3.00 9.95
CA HIS A 39 -37.33 2.40 11.05
C HIS A 39 -37.10 3.13 12.39
N LYS A 40 -35.84 3.41 12.75
CA LYS A 40 -35.50 4.15 13.98
C LYS A 40 -36.11 5.54 14.00
N LEU A 41 -36.02 6.24 12.88
CA LEU A 41 -36.53 7.61 12.75
C LEU A 41 -38.06 7.64 12.74
N GLY A 42 -38.70 6.68 12.07
CA GLY A 42 -40.15 6.53 12.08
C GLY A 42 -40.72 6.25 13.48
N VAL A 43 -40.05 5.39 14.27
CA VAL A 43 -40.43 5.13 15.67
C VAL A 43 -40.26 6.39 16.52
N ALA A 44 -39.17 7.16 16.31
CA ALA A 44 -38.96 8.41 17.02
C ALA A 44 -40.01 9.47 16.66
N MET A 45 -40.32 9.64 15.37
CA MET A 45 -41.35 10.57 14.90
C MET A 45 -42.74 10.22 15.46
N ALA A 46 -43.08 8.94 15.52
CA ALA A 46 -44.34 8.47 16.10
C ALA A 46 -44.40 8.62 17.64
N GLY A 47 -43.26 8.56 18.32
CA GLY A 47 -43.14 8.71 19.77
C GLY A 47 -43.14 10.16 20.27
N LEU A 48 -43.00 11.15 19.38
CA LEU A 48 -42.94 12.57 19.74
C LEU A 48 -44.34 13.15 19.96
N THR A 49 -44.86 13.00 21.18
CA THR A 49 -46.20 13.48 21.54
C THR A 49 -46.28 14.96 21.97
N ARG A 50 -45.19 15.55 22.51
CA ARG A 50 -45.18 16.94 23.02
C ARG A 50 -43.79 17.57 22.91
N VAL A 51 -43.58 18.38 21.89
CA VAL A 51 -42.39 19.24 21.75
C VAL A 51 -42.87 20.69 21.79
N ASN A 52 -42.30 21.51 22.68
CA ASN A 52 -42.69 22.91 22.78
C ASN A 52 -42.00 23.75 21.68
N ARG A 53 -42.52 24.96 21.43
CA ARG A 53 -42.00 25.83 20.37
C ARG A 53 -40.58 26.29 20.64
N GLU A 54 -40.21 26.51 21.91
CA GLU A 54 -38.85 26.87 22.29
C GLU A 54 -37.84 25.76 21.96
N GLN A 55 -38.16 24.50 22.23
CA GLN A 55 -37.33 23.32 21.95
C GLN A 55 -37.13 23.11 20.46
N ILE A 56 -38.18 23.27 19.65
CA ILE A 56 -38.07 23.19 18.19
C ILE A 56 -37.10 24.27 17.69
N SER A 57 -37.26 25.51 18.18
CA SER A 57 -36.41 26.63 17.78
C SER A 57 -34.95 26.40 18.17
N GLU A 58 -34.69 25.86 19.36
CA GLU A 58 -33.34 25.54 19.84
C GLU A 58 -32.70 24.44 18.99
N ILE A 59 -33.41 23.33 18.75
CA ILE A 59 -32.91 22.19 17.97
C ILE A 59 -32.59 22.61 16.53
N VAL A 60 -33.50 23.36 15.89
CA VAL A 60 -33.29 23.84 14.52
C VAL A 60 -32.14 24.84 14.46
N HIS A 61 -31.97 25.70 15.47
CA HIS A 61 -30.85 26.63 15.54
C HIS A 61 -29.51 25.89 15.67
N THR A 62 -29.41 24.92 16.59
CA THR A 62 -28.20 24.09 16.74
C THR A 62 -27.90 23.30 15.46
N PHE A 63 -28.91 22.74 14.80
CA PHE A 63 -28.73 22.06 13.52
C PHE A 63 -28.17 23.00 12.45
N ASN A 64 -28.68 24.23 12.37
CA ASN A 64 -28.21 25.21 11.39
C ASN A 64 -26.78 25.69 11.70
N GLU A 65 -26.40 25.82 12.97
CA GLU A 65 -25.02 26.12 13.37
C GLU A 65 -24.06 24.95 13.06
N GLU A 66 -24.48 23.71 13.31
CA GLU A 66 -23.68 22.51 13.00
C GLU A 66 -23.50 22.35 11.48
N VAL A 67 -24.55 22.56 10.68
CA VAL A 67 -24.49 22.55 9.21
C VAL A 67 -23.68 23.73 8.67
N GLY A 68 -23.83 24.92 9.24
CA GLY A 68 -23.09 26.12 8.84
C GLY A 68 -21.59 26.07 9.17
N ASN A 69 -21.21 25.37 10.25
CA ASN A 69 -19.81 25.14 10.64
C ASN A 69 -19.16 23.98 9.86
N GLN A 70 -19.95 23.11 9.21
CA GLN A 70 -19.43 22.20 8.20
C GLN A 70 -19.12 23.00 6.94
N SER A 71 -17.83 23.19 6.68
CA SER A 71 -17.32 24.05 5.62
C SER A 71 -17.98 23.73 4.27
N SER A 72 -18.40 24.75 3.51
CA SER A 72 -18.99 24.62 2.17
C SER A 72 -18.15 23.80 1.16
N LEU A 73 -16.88 23.53 1.46
CA LEU A 73 -16.02 22.61 0.72
C LEU A 73 -16.44 21.14 0.85
N MET A 74 -17.17 20.78 1.91
CA MET A 74 -17.59 19.41 2.21
C MET A 74 -19.00 19.09 1.68
N LEU A 75 -19.88 20.11 1.60
CA LEU A 75 -21.28 19.95 1.18
C LEU A 75 -21.47 19.83 -0.34
N ASP A 76 -20.53 20.34 -1.15
CA ASP A 76 -20.64 20.33 -2.62
C ASP A 76 -19.47 19.62 -3.32
N GLY A 77 -18.68 18.86 -2.55
CA GLY A 77 -17.55 18.08 -3.06
C GLY A 77 -18.00 17.07 -4.12
N GLU A 78 -19.19 16.48 -3.97
CA GLU A 78 -19.77 15.58 -4.96
C GLU A 78 -20.04 16.27 -6.31
N ASN A 79 -20.72 17.43 -6.30
CA ASN A 79 -21.02 18.15 -7.53
C ASN A 79 -19.75 18.73 -8.18
N TYR A 80 -18.79 19.14 -7.36
CA TYR A 80 -17.47 19.55 -7.83
C TYR A 80 -16.72 18.39 -8.50
N VAL A 81 -16.62 17.24 -7.85
CA VAL A 81 -15.98 16.01 -8.39
C VAL A 81 -16.70 15.53 -9.65
N ARG A 82 -18.04 15.54 -9.65
CA ARG A 82 -18.89 15.25 -10.82
C ARG A 82 -18.60 16.19 -11.99
N GLY A 83 -18.47 17.49 -11.73
CA GLY A 83 -18.10 18.49 -12.72
C GLY A 83 -16.68 18.30 -13.28
N VAL A 84 -15.71 18.04 -12.39
CA VAL A 84 -14.29 17.84 -12.75
C VAL A 84 -14.12 16.56 -13.58
N LEU A 85 -14.66 15.43 -13.13
CA LEU A 85 -14.54 14.15 -13.82
C LEU A 85 -15.26 14.16 -15.18
N THR A 86 -16.43 14.79 -15.26
CA THR A 86 -17.16 14.96 -16.53
C THR A 86 -16.38 15.81 -17.53
N ARG A 87 -15.67 16.84 -17.06
CA ARG A 87 -14.88 17.73 -17.91
C ARG A 87 -13.54 17.11 -18.32
N ALA A 88 -12.95 16.27 -17.48
CA ALA A 88 -11.69 15.58 -17.76
C ALA A 88 -11.85 14.33 -18.64
N LEU A 89 -12.94 13.57 -18.48
CA LEU A 89 -13.09 12.23 -19.09
C LEU A 89 -14.25 12.15 -20.11
N GLY A 90 -15.13 13.15 -20.15
CA GLY A 90 -16.36 13.14 -20.96
C GLY A 90 -17.54 12.44 -20.26
N ARG A 91 -18.79 12.78 -20.64
CA ARG A 91 -20.01 12.34 -19.93
C ARG A 91 -20.16 10.83 -19.78
N GLU A 92 -19.89 10.06 -20.83
CA GLU A 92 -20.03 8.59 -20.84
C GLU A 92 -19.08 7.92 -19.84
N LYS A 93 -17.79 8.24 -19.89
CA LYS A 93 -16.78 7.67 -18.98
C LYS A 93 -16.92 8.19 -17.56
N ALA A 94 -17.25 9.47 -17.39
CA ALA A 94 -17.47 10.05 -16.08
C ALA A 94 -18.69 9.45 -15.40
N LYS A 95 -19.78 9.14 -16.13
CA LYS A 95 -20.97 8.52 -15.56
C LYS A 95 -20.65 7.20 -14.85
N GLY A 96 -19.89 6.31 -15.48
CA GLY A 96 -19.48 5.04 -14.85
C GLY A 96 -18.57 5.24 -13.62
N VAL A 97 -17.65 6.20 -13.67
CA VAL A 97 -16.78 6.51 -12.52
C VAL A 97 -17.56 7.16 -11.38
N LEU A 98 -18.54 8.01 -11.70
CA LEU A 98 -19.37 8.69 -10.73
C LEU A 98 -20.41 7.77 -10.09
N GLU A 99 -20.99 6.85 -10.85
CA GLU A 99 -21.80 5.76 -10.30
C GLU A 99 -20.96 4.90 -9.34
N HIS A 100 -19.69 4.62 -9.67
CA HIS A 100 -18.80 3.86 -8.77
C HIS A 100 -18.42 4.60 -7.48
N ILE A 101 -18.30 5.93 -7.50
CA ILE A 101 -17.91 6.73 -6.34
C ILE A 101 -19.10 7.06 -5.42
N PHE A 102 -20.29 7.26 -5.98
CA PHE A 102 -21.45 7.79 -5.24
C PHE A 102 -22.61 6.80 -5.06
N SER A 103 -22.68 5.71 -5.83
CA SER A 103 -23.65 4.66 -5.57
C SER A 103 -23.10 3.75 -4.47
N GLY A 104 -23.52 3.99 -3.23
CA GLY A 104 -23.27 3.11 -2.08
C GLY A 104 -23.97 1.74 -2.16
N GLU A 105 -24.12 1.17 -3.36
CA GLU A 105 -24.57 -0.21 -3.51
C GLU A 105 -23.46 -1.15 -3.00
N PRO A 106 -23.81 -2.23 -2.26
CA PRO A 106 -22.83 -3.19 -1.80
C PRO A 106 -22.10 -3.72 -3.04
N GLN A 107 -20.79 -3.45 -3.11
CA GLN A 107 -19.95 -3.94 -4.18
C GLN A 107 -20.12 -5.45 -4.24
N SER A 108 -20.56 -5.98 -5.38
CA SER A 108 -20.50 -7.42 -5.58
C SER A 108 -19.02 -7.81 -5.47
N GLY A 109 -18.70 -8.83 -4.67
CA GLY A 109 -17.31 -9.22 -4.43
C GLY A 109 -16.53 -9.46 -5.72
N VAL A 110 -17.22 -9.92 -6.78
CA VAL A 110 -16.69 -10.07 -8.14
C VAL A 110 -16.28 -8.73 -8.77
N ASP A 111 -17.07 -7.67 -8.58
CA ASP A 111 -16.74 -6.35 -9.14
C ASP A 111 -15.53 -5.72 -8.47
N SER A 112 -15.31 -5.96 -7.18
CA SER A 112 -14.08 -5.54 -6.51
C SER A 112 -12.84 -6.19 -7.13
N LEU A 113 -12.91 -7.46 -7.53
CA LEU A 113 -11.78 -8.18 -8.15
C LEU A 113 -11.34 -7.58 -9.51
N LYS A 114 -12.26 -6.95 -10.27
CA LYS A 114 -11.92 -6.33 -11.56
C LYS A 114 -10.89 -5.19 -11.45
N TRP A 115 -10.77 -4.59 -10.27
CA TRP A 115 -9.88 -3.46 -10.00
C TRP A 115 -8.64 -3.85 -9.20
N MET A 116 -8.49 -5.11 -8.83
CA MET A 116 -7.37 -5.61 -8.03
C MET A 116 -6.24 -6.16 -8.89
N ASP A 117 -5.00 -6.04 -8.38
CA ASP A 117 -3.82 -6.59 -9.03
C ASP A 117 -3.92 -8.12 -9.14
N ALA A 118 -3.59 -8.66 -10.33
CA ALA A 118 -3.62 -10.09 -10.62
C ALA A 118 -2.79 -10.92 -9.60
N SER A 119 -1.70 -10.36 -9.08
CA SER A 119 -0.86 -11.00 -8.06
C SER A 119 -1.56 -11.13 -6.70
N ALA A 120 -2.33 -10.12 -6.30
CA ALA A 120 -3.11 -10.13 -5.07
C ALA A 120 -4.23 -11.17 -5.14
N ILE A 121 -4.95 -11.19 -6.26
CA ILE A 121 -6.00 -12.17 -6.53
C ILE A 121 -5.42 -13.59 -6.55
N ALA A 122 -4.34 -13.81 -7.30
CA ALA A 122 -3.67 -15.11 -7.36
C ALA A 122 -3.24 -15.59 -5.97
N GLY A 123 -2.74 -14.69 -5.11
CA GLY A 123 -2.38 -14.99 -3.72
C GLY A 123 -3.57 -15.47 -2.88
N GLY A 124 -4.73 -14.80 -3.01
CA GLY A 124 -5.95 -15.19 -2.30
C GLY A 124 -6.59 -16.48 -2.80
N LEU A 125 -6.32 -16.87 -4.05
CA LEU A 125 -6.86 -18.08 -4.68
C LEU A 125 -6.01 -19.33 -4.47
N ARG A 126 -4.80 -19.25 -3.90
CA ARG A 126 -3.87 -20.40 -3.80
C ARG A 126 -4.41 -21.58 -3.01
N ASP A 127 -5.16 -21.30 -1.96
CA ASP A 127 -5.71 -22.30 -1.06
C ASP A 127 -7.20 -22.59 -1.33
N GLU A 128 -7.74 -22.00 -2.39
CA GLU A 128 -9.15 -22.15 -2.77
C GLU A 128 -9.38 -23.39 -3.65
N HIS A 129 -10.60 -23.92 -3.60
CA HIS A 129 -10.96 -25.09 -4.39
C HIS A 129 -10.94 -24.75 -5.90
N PRO A 130 -10.47 -25.65 -6.80
CA PRO A 130 -10.38 -25.38 -8.24
C PRO A 130 -11.68 -24.88 -8.89
N GLN A 131 -12.84 -25.27 -8.35
CA GLN A 131 -14.15 -24.77 -8.79
C GLN A 131 -14.36 -23.28 -8.51
N VAL A 132 -13.92 -22.79 -7.33
CA VAL A 132 -14.00 -21.37 -6.97
C VAL A 132 -13.06 -20.56 -7.86
N VAL A 133 -11.84 -21.06 -8.07
CA VAL A 133 -10.87 -20.45 -8.99
C VAL A 133 -11.46 -20.35 -10.39
N ALA A 134 -12.09 -21.41 -10.90
CA ALA A 134 -12.73 -21.40 -12.20
C ALA A 134 -13.83 -20.34 -12.31
N LEU A 135 -14.71 -20.26 -11.30
CA LEU A 135 -15.78 -19.25 -11.26
C LEU A 135 -15.23 -17.82 -11.24
N VAL A 136 -14.19 -17.57 -10.44
CA VAL A 136 -13.51 -16.27 -10.39
C VAL A 136 -12.91 -15.94 -11.75
N LEU A 137 -12.14 -16.86 -12.35
CA LEU A 137 -11.54 -16.64 -13.67
C LEU A 137 -12.57 -16.38 -14.77
N SER A 138 -13.70 -17.09 -14.75
CA SER A 138 -14.83 -16.88 -15.68
C SER A 138 -15.54 -15.53 -15.49
N SER A 139 -15.38 -14.90 -14.33
CA SER A 139 -16.01 -13.61 -14.00
C SER A 139 -15.13 -12.38 -14.29
N LEU A 140 -13.85 -12.59 -14.63
CA LEU A 140 -12.85 -11.55 -14.88
C LEU A 140 -12.62 -11.32 -16.38
N GLN A 141 -11.95 -10.20 -16.71
CA GLN A 141 -11.49 -9.94 -18.07
C GLN A 141 -10.40 -10.95 -18.48
N VAL A 142 -10.38 -11.33 -19.77
CA VAL A 142 -9.52 -12.40 -20.30
C VAL A 142 -8.05 -12.15 -20.00
N GLU A 143 -7.59 -10.91 -20.16
CA GLU A 143 -6.21 -10.51 -19.91
C GLU A 143 -5.81 -10.65 -18.44
N GLN A 144 -6.70 -10.26 -17.52
CA GLN A 144 -6.48 -10.35 -16.08
C GLN A 144 -6.51 -11.82 -15.62
N ALA A 145 -7.46 -12.61 -16.13
CA ALA A 145 -7.54 -14.04 -15.87
C ALA A 145 -6.27 -14.77 -16.33
N ALA A 146 -5.73 -14.45 -17.51
CA ALA A 146 -4.48 -15.02 -18.01
C ALA A 146 -3.27 -14.67 -17.11
N GLN A 147 -3.21 -13.43 -16.59
CA GLN A 147 -2.17 -13.04 -15.64
C GLN A 147 -2.28 -13.83 -14.32
N ILE A 148 -3.49 -14.01 -13.79
CA ILE A 148 -3.72 -14.79 -12.57
C ILE A 148 -3.29 -16.25 -12.77
N VAL A 149 -3.70 -16.86 -13.88
CA VAL A 149 -3.37 -18.26 -14.24
C VAL A 149 -1.85 -18.50 -14.27
N ASN A 150 -1.05 -17.53 -14.74
CA ASN A 150 0.41 -17.62 -14.74
C ASN A 150 1.04 -17.61 -13.34
N LEU A 151 0.33 -17.10 -12.33
CA LEU A 151 0.80 -16.94 -10.95
C LEU A 151 0.29 -18.06 -10.01
N LEU A 152 -0.58 -18.95 -10.51
CA LEU A 152 -1.13 -20.08 -9.77
C LEU A 152 -0.20 -21.31 -9.85
N PRO A 153 -0.21 -22.18 -8.81
CA PRO A 153 0.47 -23.48 -8.85
C PRO A 153 -0.04 -24.38 -9.97
N ALA A 154 0.83 -25.15 -10.63
CA ALA A 154 0.49 -25.95 -11.81
C ALA A 154 -0.71 -26.88 -11.61
N GLY A 155 -0.79 -27.59 -10.47
CA GLY A 155 -1.91 -28.50 -10.19
C GLY A 155 -3.27 -27.78 -10.09
N LEU A 156 -3.32 -26.65 -9.39
CA LEU A 156 -4.54 -25.84 -9.25
C LEU A 156 -4.93 -25.18 -10.59
N ARG A 157 -3.93 -24.68 -11.32
CA ARG A 157 -4.09 -24.01 -12.60
C ARG A 157 -4.74 -24.92 -13.64
N ASP A 158 -4.21 -26.13 -13.82
CA ASP A 158 -4.63 -27.05 -14.87
C ASP A 158 -6.05 -27.57 -14.59
N GLU A 159 -6.36 -27.85 -13.31
CA GLU A 159 -7.70 -28.23 -12.85
C GLU A 159 -8.74 -27.12 -12.93
N ALA A 160 -8.35 -25.87 -12.67
CA ALA A 160 -9.24 -24.72 -12.78
C ALA A 160 -9.57 -24.42 -14.25
N LEU A 161 -8.57 -24.46 -15.15
CA LEU A 161 -8.78 -24.23 -16.58
C LEU A 161 -9.67 -25.31 -17.23
N LEU A 162 -9.53 -26.57 -16.82
CA LEU A 162 -10.43 -27.64 -17.28
C LEU A 162 -11.88 -27.32 -16.91
N ARG A 163 -12.13 -26.83 -15.69
CA ARG A 163 -13.46 -26.46 -15.21
C ARG A 163 -14.02 -25.23 -15.91
N VAL A 164 -13.19 -24.22 -16.19
CA VAL A 164 -13.56 -23.05 -17.01
C VAL A 164 -14.02 -23.50 -18.40
N ALA A 165 -13.30 -24.46 -19.02
CA ALA A 165 -13.64 -24.96 -20.35
C ALA A 165 -14.94 -25.79 -20.39
N THR A 166 -15.33 -26.42 -19.28
CA THR A 166 -16.57 -27.21 -19.17
C THR A 166 -17.74 -26.44 -18.56
N LEU A 167 -17.56 -25.15 -18.26
CA LEU A 167 -18.59 -24.31 -17.64
C LEU A 167 -19.57 -23.83 -18.74
N GLU A 168 -20.80 -24.31 -18.75
CA GLU A 168 -21.80 -23.94 -19.78
C GLU A 168 -22.71 -22.79 -19.31
N GLU A 169 -23.31 -22.89 -18.12
CA GLU A 169 -24.15 -21.84 -17.53
C GLU A 169 -23.92 -21.75 -16.02
N VAL A 170 -23.74 -20.54 -15.50
CA VAL A 170 -23.66 -20.29 -14.04
C VAL A 170 -25.05 -19.85 -13.56
N PRO A 171 -25.75 -20.64 -12.72
CA PRO A 171 -27.04 -20.24 -12.17
C PRO A 171 -26.92 -18.91 -11.42
N ALA A 172 -27.92 -18.03 -11.54
CA ALA A 172 -27.91 -16.71 -10.88
C ALA A 172 -27.73 -16.82 -9.35
N ASP A 173 -28.32 -17.85 -8.73
CA ASP A 173 -28.17 -18.11 -7.29
C ASP A 173 -26.72 -18.50 -6.93
N ALA A 174 -26.00 -19.18 -7.83
CA ALA A 174 -24.59 -19.52 -7.65
C ALA A 174 -23.67 -18.31 -7.81
N LEU A 175 -24.08 -17.27 -8.57
CA LEU A 175 -23.36 -15.99 -8.62
C LEU A 175 -23.49 -15.20 -7.32
N THR A 176 -24.66 -15.23 -6.68
CA THR A 176 -24.86 -14.62 -5.37
C THR A 176 -24.04 -15.33 -4.30
N GLU A 177 -24.04 -16.67 -4.31
CA GLU A 177 -23.23 -17.48 -3.40
C GLU A 177 -21.72 -17.31 -3.65
N LEU A 178 -21.32 -17.15 -4.91
CA LEU A 178 -19.96 -16.79 -5.30
C LEU A 178 -19.57 -15.39 -4.78
N ASN A 179 -20.44 -14.40 -4.91
CA ASN A 179 -20.20 -13.05 -4.38
C ASN A 179 -19.99 -13.09 -2.86
N ASP A 180 -20.85 -13.81 -2.14
CA ASP A 180 -20.73 -14.01 -0.70
C ASP A 180 -19.42 -14.72 -0.33
N LEU A 181 -19.04 -15.75 -1.08
CA LEU A 181 -17.80 -16.49 -0.87
C LEU A 181 -16.57 -15.65 -1.20
N ILE A 182 -16.63 -14.83 -2.24
CA ILE A 182 -15.55 -13.91 -2.60
C ILE A 182 -15.40 -12.83 -1.54
N GLU A 183 -16.49 -12.18 -1.14
CA GLU A 183 -16.45 -11.11 -0.13
C GLU A 183 -15.98 -11.65 1.22
N LYS A 184 -16.49 -12.82 1.63
CA LYS A 184 -16.12 -13.41 2.91
C LYS A 184 -14.74 -14.02 2.85
N GLN A 185 -14.40 -14.86 1.89
CA GLN A 185 -13.23 -15.73 1.99
C GLN A 185 -12.07 -15.24 1.13
N VAL A 186 -12.35 -14.93 -0.14
CA VAL A 186 -11.33 -14.47 -1.09
C VAL A 186 -10.84 -13.08 -0.70
N MET A 187 -11.69 -12.12 -0.37
CA MET A 187 -11.28 -10.79 0.07
C MET A 187 -10.63 -10.82 1.45
N ARG A 188 -11.00 -11.73 2.36
CA ARG A 188 -10.23 -11.94 3.60
C ARG A 188 -8.82 -12.46 3.31
N ASN A 189 -8.69 -13.43 2.42
CA ASN A 189 -7.41 -14.02 2.03
C ASN A 189 -6.57 -13.03 1.21
N ILE A 190 -7.19 -12.27 0.32
CA ILE A 190 -6.55 -11.18 -0.42
C ILE A 190 -6.16 -10.08 0.55
N ASN A 191 -6.98 -9.64 1.50
CA ASN A 191 -6.56 -8.66 2.51
C ASN A 191 -5.44 -9.19 3.42
N ALA A 192 -5.41 -10.50 3.68
CA ALA A 192 -4.32 -11.17 4.39
C ALA A 192 -3.04 -11.30 3.53
N ALA A 193 -3.17 -11.43 2.20
CA ALA A 193 -2.07 -11.51 1.23
C ALA A 193 -1.57 -10.13 0.75
N VAL A 194 -2.46 -9.13 0.74
CA VAL A 194 -2.27 -7.67 0.54
C VAL A 194 -1.79 -7.02 1.84
N LYS A 195 -1.51 -7.82 2.88
CA LYS A 195 -0.26 -7.63 3.64
C LYS A 195 0.92 -7.82 2.69
N SER A 196 1.04 -6.87 1.75
CA SER A 196 2.27 -6.20 1.39
C SER A 196 3.25 -6.41 2.54
N LYS A 197 4.43 -6.93 2.21
CA LYS A 197 5.54 -7.00 3.14
C LYS A 197 5.89 -5.56 3.59
N ILE A 198 5.09 -5.00 4.50
CA ILE A 198 5.31 -3.73 5.20
C ILE A 198 6.35 -4.08 6.26
N GLY A 199 7.57 -4.35 5.80
CA GLY A 199 8.64 -4.87 6.64
C GLY A 199 9.38 -6.05 6.04
N GLY A 200 10.37 -6.50 6.79
CA GLY A 200 11.33 -7.53 6.38
C GLY A 200 12.76 -7.09 6.69
N PRO A 201 13.73 -8.00 6.53
CA PRO A 201 15.13 -7.75 6.90
C PRO A 201 15.69 -6.48 6.24
N LYS A 202 15.32 -6.23 4.98
CA LYS A 202 15.75 -5.04 4.21
C LYS A 202 15.24 -3.73 4.82
N ARG A 203 13.97 -3.67 5.20
CA ARG A 203 13.38 -2.46 5.82
C ARG A 203 13.93 -2.23 7.23
N ALA A 204 14.15 -3.32 7.98
CA ALA A 204 14.80 -3.25 9.29
C ALA A 204 16.24 -2.73 9.16
N ALA A 205 17.00 -3.20 8.18
CA ALA A 205 18.34 -2.72 7.87
C ALA A 205 18.37 -1.24 7.47
N GLU A 206 17.43 -0.77 6.64
CA GLU A 206 17.30 0.65 6.28
C GLU A 206 16.94 1.56 7.46
N ILE A 207 16.22 1.03 8.46
CA ILE A 207 15.88 1.76 9.70
C ILE A 207 17.11 1.79 10.61
N LEU A 208 17.70 0.62 10.88
CA LEU A 208 18.87 0.47 11.74
C LEU A 208 20.06 1.27 11.22
N GLY A 209 20.33 1.26 9.90
CA GLY A 209 21.38 2.07 9.28
C GLY A 209 21.17 3.59 9.33
N ARG A 210 20.02 4.06 9.81
CA ARG A 210 19.73 5.48 10.08
C ARG A 210 19.76 5.84 11.57
N LEU A 211 19.90 4.86 12.46
CA LEU A 211 20.01 5.09 13.91
C LEU A 211 21.46 5.44 14.30
N GLU A 212 21.64 5.90 15.54
CA GLU A 212 22.97 6.09 16.13
C GLU A 212 23.62 4.73 16.44
N ALA A 213 24.93 4.59 16.19
CA ALA A 213 25.65 3.32 16.28
C ALA A 213 25.47 2.57 17.62
N GLY A 214 25.34 3.30 18.74
CA GLY A 214 25.11 2.69 20.05
C GLY A 214 23.70 2.09 20.21
N VAL A 215 22.68 2.72 19.62
CA VAL A 215 21.30 2.23 19.65
C VAL A 215 21.09 1.14 18.60
N GLU A 216 21.71 1.30 17.43
CA GLU A 216 21.75 0.32 16.34
C GLU A 216 22.30 -1.03 16.81
N GLY A 217 23.51 -1.04 17.40
CA GLY A 217 24.16 -2.27 17.86
C GLY A 217 23.35 -2.98 18.93
N GLN A 218 22.83 -2.25 19.91
CA GLN A 218 22.00 -2.81 20.97
C GLN A 218 20.71 -3.47 20.42
N ILE A 219 20.07 -2.86 19.42
CA ILE A 219 18.87 -3.43 18.81
C ILE A 219 19.23 -4.64 17.95
N LEU A 220 20.34 -4.60 17.20
CA LEU A 220 20.80 -5.72 16.38
C LEU A 220 21.17 -6.94 17.24
N ASP A 221 21.83 -6.74 18.37
CA ASP A 221 22.18 -7.80 19.31
C ASP A 221 20.93 -8.45 19.92
N ASN A 222 19.94 -7.65 20.31
CA ASN A 222 18.66 -8.16 20.79
C ASN A 222 17.92 -8.97 19.71
N ILE A 223 18.02 -8.57 18.43
CA ILE A 223 17.44 -9.31 17.31
C ILE A 223 18.20 -10.62 17.09
N LYS A 224 19.53 -10.63 17.15
CA LYS A 224 20.37 -11.84 17.03
C LYS A 224 20.12 -12.85 18.16
N GLU A 225 19.87 -12.36 19.37
CA GLU A 225 19.52 -13.21 20.52
C GLU A 225 18.16 -13.89 20.34
N ALA A 226 17.19 -13.20 19.73
CA ALA A 226 15.87 -13.75 19.42
C ALA A 226 15.87 -14.67 18.18
N ASP A 227 16.61 -14.30 17.13
CA ASP A 227 16.73 -15.04 15.87
C ASP A 227 18.07 -14.69 15.18
N ALA A 228 19.04 -15.61 15.31
CA ALA A 228 20.39 -15.44 14.78
C ALA A 228 20.42 -15.33 13.24
N ASP A 229 19.57 -16.08 12.54
CA ASP A 229 19.51 -16.08 11.06
C ASP A 229 18.92 -14.77 10.54
N LEU A 230 17.91 -14.22 11.24
CA LEU A 230 17.31 -12.94 10.93
C LEU A 230 18.29 -11.79 11.21
N GLY A 231 18.97 -11.82 12.35
CA GLY A 231 19.97 -10.83 12.71
C GLY A 231 21.12 -10.77 11.71
N ALA A 232 21.65 -11.93 11.29
CA ALA A 232 22.70 -12.00 10.26
C ALA A 232 22.23 -11.43 8.91
N LYS A 233 20.99 -11.73 8.49
CA LYS A 233 20.41 -11.18 7.26
C LYS A 233 20.23 -9.66 7.31
N ILE A 234 19.83 -9.12 8.46
CA ILE A 234 19.68 -7.68 8.66
C ILE A 234 21.05 -7.00 8.63
N GLU A 235 22.03 -7.54 9.35
CA GLU A 235 23.41 -7.05 9.38
C GLU A 235 24.04 -7.02 7.97
N ASP A 236 23.88 -8.10 7.19
CA ASP A 236 24.32 -8.16 5.79
C ASP A 236 23.69 -7.05 4.93
N MET A 237 22.44 -6.67 5.22
CA MET A 237 21.70 -5.65 4.47
C MET A 237 21.96 -4.22 4.97
N MET A 238 22.59 -4.05 6.14
CA MET A 238 22.99 -2.73 6.67
C MET A 238 24.28 -2.20 6.05
N VAL A 239 25.06 -3.08 5.42
CA VAL A 239 26.28 -2.72 4.70
C VAL A 239 25.91 -2.15 3.33
N VAL A 240 25.43 -0.91 3.33
CA VAL A 240 25.07 -0.18 2.11
C VAL A 240 26.33 0.24 1.37
N PHE A 241 26.38 0.01 0.06
CA PHE A 241 27.52 0.39 -0.80
C PHE A 241 27.84 1.89 -0.72
N GLU A 242 26.86 2.74 -0.43
CA GLU A 242 27.04 4.18 -0.17
C GLU A 242 27.92 4.49 1.05
N ASN A 243 28.04 3.56 2.01
CA ASN A 243 28.89 3.76 3.18
C ASN A 243 30.38 3.87 2.82
N LEU A 244 30.78 3.51 1.60
CA LEU A 244 32.12 3.77 1.06
C LEU A 244 32.47 5.28 1.08
N LEU A 245 31.48 6.17 1.08
CA LEU A 245 31.71 7.62 1.23
C LEU A 245 32.34 7.99 2.57
N ASN A 246 32.08 7.21 3.62
CA ASN A 246 32.58 7.47 4.97
C ASN A 246 34.02 6.96 5.15
N LEU A 247 34.55 6.18 4.20
CA LEU A 247 35.92 5.68 4.27
C LEU A 247 36.93 6.80 3.99
N SER A 248 38.07 6.72 4.68
CA SER A 248 39.20 7.59 4.37
C SER A 248 39.76 7.28 2.98
N ASP A 249 40.42 8.24 2.35
CA ASP A 249 41.03 8.04 1.02
C ASP A 249 42.03 6.88 1.01
N ARG A 250 42.76 6.69 2.12
CA ARG A 250 43.68 5.57 2.29
C ARG A 250 42.95 4.23 2.33
N ASP A 251 41.80 4.17 3.00
CA ASP A 251 41.00 2.96 3.11
C ASP A 251 40.36 2.58 1.77
N VAL A 252 39.84 3.56 1.04
CA VAL A 252 39.34 3.35 -0.33
C VAL A 252 40.46 2.80 -1.22
N GLN A 253 41.67 3.35 -1.14
CA GLN A 253 42.81 2.85 -1.90
C GLN A 253 43.21 1.42 -1.50
N ALA A 254 43.12 1.05 -0.22
CA ALA A 254 43.38 -0.31 0.24
C ALA A 254 42.33 -1.28 -0.32
N LEU A 255 41.04 -0.94 -0.22
CA LEU A 255 39.95 -1.71 -0.80
C LEU A 255 40.14 -1.91 -2.31
N MET A 256 40.51 -0.83 -3.01
CA MET A 256 40.66 -0.88 -4.46
C MET A 256 41.82 -1.75 -4.96
N ARG A 257 42.77 -2.14 -4.11
CA ARG A 257 43.83 -3.08 -4.48
C ARG A 257 43.36 -4.54 -4.48
N GLU A 258 42.33 -4.85 -3.70
CA GLU A 258 41.80 -6.21 -3.53
C GLU A 258 40.60 -6.49 -4.43
N VAL A 259 39.99 -5.44 -5.01
CA VAL A 259 38.83 -5.54 -5.90
C VAL A 259 39.28 -5.59 -7.36
N SER A 260 38.77 -6.58 -8.11
CA SER A 260 39.03 -6.67 -9.56
C SER A 260 38.32 -5.57 -10.35
N SER A 261 38.94 -5.12 -11.44
CA SER A 261 38.39 -4.05 -12.30
C SER A 261 37.03 -4.40 -12.88
N ASP A 262 36.78 -5.67 -13.23
CA ASP A 262 35.50 -6.12 -13.81
C ASP A 262 34.35 -6.03 -12.80
N VAL A 263 34.61 -6.44 -11.54
CA VAL A 263 33.62 -6.34 -10.45
C VAL A 263 33.35 -4.87 -10.11
N LEU A 264 34.40 -4.05 -10.06
CA LEU A 264 34.27 -2.62 -9.83
C LEU A 264 33.42 -1.94 -10.90
N LEU A 265 33.66 -2.28 -12.18
CA LEU A 265 32.94 -1.73 -13.32
C LEU A 265 31.43 -2.01 -13.20
N VAL A 266 31.05 -3.25 -12.91
CA VAL A 266 29.65 -3.66 -12.72
C VAL A 266 29.03 -2.96 -11.52
N ALA A 267 29.72 -2.90 -10.39
CA ALA A 267 29.21 -2.28 -9.17
C ALA A 267 28.97 -0.76 -9.33
N LEU A 268 29.87 -0.06 -10.03
CA LEU A 268 29.77 1.39 -10.26
C LEU A 268 28.66 1.78 -11.22
N ARG A 269 28.13 0.85 -12.03
CA ARG A 269 27.04 1.14 -12.97
C ARG A 269 25.75 1.57 -12.26
N GLY A 270 25.44 0.97 -11.11
CA GLY A 270 24.30 1.34 -10.26
C GLY A 270 24.70 2.06 -8.98
N ALA A 271 25.90 2.63 -8.91
CA ALA A 271 26.33 3.46 -7.78
C ALA A 271 25.98 4.93 -8.03
N ASP A 272 25.68 5.63 -6.94
CA ASP A 272 25.48 7.08 -6.94
C ASP A 272 26.73 7.84 -7.39
N GLU A 273 26.52 9.01 -7.99
CA GLU A 273 27.59 9.83 -8.56
C GLU A 273 28.64 10.23 -7.52
N ALA A 274 28.23 10.46 -6.27
CA ALA A 274 29.12 10.73 -5.15
C ALA A 274 30.09 9.57 -4.88
N VAL A 275 29.58 8.33 -4.86
CA VAL A 275 30.38 7.12 -4.62
C VAL A 275 31.35 6.90 -5.77
N ARG A 276 30.87 7.06 -7.02
CA ARG A 276 31.70 6.95 -8.22
C ARG A 276 32.84 7.97 -8.19
N HIS A 277 32.55 9.22 -7.84
CA HIS A 277 33.57 10.27 -7.74
C HIS A 277 34.61 9.95 -6.66
N LYS A 278 34.18 9.53 -5.46
CA LYS A 278 35.07 9.15 -4.34
C LYS A 278 36.01 8.00 -4.70
N ILE A 279 35.52 7.00 -5.44
CA ILE A 279 36.33 5.88 -5.92
C ILE A 279 37.32 6.37 -6.98
N MET A 280 36.84 7.09 -8.00
CA MET A 280 37.70 7.59 -9.09
C MET A 280 38.78 8.58 -8.61
N SER A 281 38.48 9.42 -7.62
CA SER A 281 39.46 10.36 -7.04
C SER A 281 40.59 9.66 -6.29
N ASN A 282 40.38 8.41 -5.89
CA ASN A 282 41.36 7.58 -5.19
C ASN A 282 42.13 6.63 -6.12
N MET A 283 41.95 6.76 -7.45
CA MET A 283 42.68 6.01 -8.46
C MET A 283 43.73 6.90 -9.15
N SER A 284 44.66 6.27 -9.87
CA SER A 284 45.52 7.03 -10.80
C SER A 284 44.68 7.64 -11.93
N ARG A 285 45.06 8.82 -12.44
CA ARG A 285 44.33 9.50 -13.54
C ARG A 285 44.04 8.56 -14.71
N ARG A 286 45.06 7.81 -15.16
CA ARG A 286 44.93 6.83 -16.24
C ARG A 286 43.89 5.73 -15.95
N ALA A 287 43.85 5.23 -14.72
CA ALA A 287 42.90 4.17 -14.35
C ALA A 287 41.48 4.72 -14.19
N ALA A 288 41.32 5.93 -13.67
CA ALA A 288 40.03 6.61 -13.59
C ALA A 288 39.45 6.93 -14.98
N ASP A 289 40.30 7.35 -15.93
CA ASP A 289 39.88 7.64 -17.30
C ASP A 289 39.46 6.36 -18.03
N LEU A 290 40.24 5.27 -17.91
CA LEU A 290 39.90 3.98 -18.50
C LEU A 290 38.58 3.42 -17.93
N LEU A 291 38.38 3.52 -16.61
CA LEU A 291 37.15 3.09 -15.96
C LEU A 291 35.93 3.93 -16.38
N ARG A 292 36.14 5.22 -16.66
CA ARG A 292 35.07 6.11 -17.15
C ARG A 292 34.67 5.72 -18.57
N ASP A 293 35.64 5.53 -19.45
CA ASP A 293 35.41 5.08 -20.83
C ASP A 293 34.70 3.71 -20.85
N ASP A 294 35.12 2.78 -19.99
CA ASP A 294 34.50 1.47 -19.88
C ASP A 294 33.05 1.56 -19.34
N LEU A 295 32.77 2.44 -18.37
CA LEU A 295 31.41 2.66 -17.85
C LEU A 295 30.46 3.26 -18.90
N GLU A 296 30.97 4.11 -19.79
CA GLU A 296 30.21 4.70 -20.90
C GLU A 296 29.91 3.67 -21.99
N ASN A 297 30.86 2.79 -22.29
CA ASN A 297 30.73 1.75 -23.31
C ASN A 297 30.08 0.46 -22.79
N MET A 298 29.78 0.38 -21.49
CA MET A 298 29.23 -0.80 -20.86
C MET A 298 27.80 -1.11 -21.36
N PRO A 299 27.50 -2.35 -21.79
CA PRO A 299 26.14 -2.75 -22.14
C PRO A 299 25.22 -2.74 -20.91
N PRO A 300 23.88 -2.69 -21.10
CA PRO A 300 22.93 -2.79 -20.01
C PRO A 300 23.15 -4.07 -19.19
N VAL A 301 23.43 -3.90 -17.89
CA VAL A 301 23.58 -4.99 -16.92
C VAL A 301 22.32 -5.13 -16.06
N LYS A 302 22.04 -6.36 -15.60
CA LYS A 302 20.89 -6.61 -14.73
C LYS A 302 21.15 -6.02 -13.34
N LEU A 303 20.09 -5.50 -12.72
CA LEU A 303 20.16 -4.97 -11.35
C LEU A 303 20.67 -6.01 -10.35
N SER A 304 20.31 -7.29 -10.51
CA SER A 304 20.81 -8.40 -9.69
C SER A 304 22.34 -8.54 -9.73
N ASP A 305 22.93 -8.30 -10.89
CA ASP A 305 24.36 -8.49 -11.11
C ASP A 305 25.13 -7.30 -10.49
N VAL A 306 24.54 -6.10 -10.54
CA VAL A 306 25.03 -4.91 -9.84
C VAL A 306 24.98 -5.11 -8.33
N GLU A 307 23.86 -5.57 -7.78
CA GLU A 307 23.72 -5.83 -6.34
C GLU A 307 24.73 -6.90 -5.85
N THR A 308 24.97 -7.94 -6.67
CA THR A 308 25.96 -8.98 -6.37
C THR A 308 27.37 -8.40 -6.35
N ALA A 309 27.76 -7.62 -7.36
CA ALA A 309 29.07 -6.99 -7.44
C ALA A 309 29.30 -5.99 -6.28
N GLN A 310 28.28 -5.22 -5.91
CA GLN A 310 28.34 -4.33 -4.74
C GLN A 310 28.52 -5.13 -3.44
N LYS A 311 27.80 -6.25 -3.27
CA LYS A 311 27.95 -7.14 -2.11
C LYS A 311 29.36 -7.72 -2.02
N ASP A 312 29.94 -8.15 -3.13
CA ASP A 312 31.30 -8.70 -3.18
C ASP A 312 32.35 -7.67 -2.72
N ILE A 313 32.22 -6.41 -3.18
CA ILE A 313 33.09 -5.31 -2.73
C ILE A 313 32.91 -5.04 -1.24
N MET A 314 31.68 -5.00 -0.75
CA MET A 314 31.41 -4.78 0.67
C MET A 314 31.90 -5.92 1.56
N SER A 315 31.84 -7.17 1.07
CA SER A 315 32.42 -8.32 1.78
C SER A 315 33.94 -8.22 1.89
N THR A 316 34.59 -7.69 0.84
CA THR A 316 36.03 -7.42 0.83
C THR A 316 36.38 -6.30 1.82
N ALA A 317 35.58 -5.23 1.85
CA ALA A 317 35.74 -4.15 2.81
C ALA A 317 35.60 -4.63 4.26
N LYS A 318 34.62 -5.50 4.55
CA LYS A 318 34.42 -6.10 5.87
C LYS A 318 35.62 -6.96 6.28
N ARG A 319 36.12 -7.82 5.38
CA ARG A 319 37.32 -8.63 5.64
C ARG A 319 38.55 -7.77 5.94
N LEU A 320 38.74 -6.67 5.21
CA LEU A 320 39.85 -5.73 5.45
C LEU A 320 39.68 -4.98 6.76
N ALA A 321 38.45 -4.69 7.18
CA ALA A 321 38.19 -4.08 8.47
C ALA A 321 38.42 -5.04 9.65
N GLU A 322 38.02 -6.31 9.52
CA GLU A 322 38.32 -7.36 10.50
C GLU A 322 39.84 -7.59 10.65
N ALA A 323 40.60 -7.41 9.56
CA ALA A 323 42.05 -7.45 9.57
C ALA A 323 42.72 -6.15 10.12
N GLY A 324 41.93 -5.10 10.39
CA GLY A 324 42.42 -3.80 10.84
C GLY A 324 43.13 -2.97 9.75
N GLU A 325 42.98 -3.35 8.47
CA GLU A 325 43.57 -2.63 7.33
C GLU A 325 42.73 -1.44 6.87
N ILE A 326 41.41 -1.49 7.12
CA ILE A 326 40.44 -0.44 6.82
C ILE A 326 39.64 -0.10 8.07
N THR A 327 39.41 1.18 8.33
CA THR A 327 38.44 1.60 9.35
C THR A 327 37.09 1.81 8.70
N LEU A 328 36.20 0.82 8.80
CA LEU A 328 34.77 1.02 8.54
C LEU A 328 34.19 1.84 9.70
N SER A 329 34.27 3.16 9.61
CA SER A 329 33.55 4.03 10.55
C SER A 329 32.05 3.82 10.35
N ALA A 330 31.45 2.96 11.17
CA ALA A 330 30.04 3.10 11.51
C ALA A 330 29.88 4.52 12.05
N LYS A 331 28.90 5.27 11.53
CA LYS A 331 28.68 6.69 11.88
C LYS A 331 28.68 6.86 13.40
N GLY A 332 29.78 7.34 13.97
CA GLY A 332 29.93 7.45 15.42
C GLY A 332 31.33 7.77 15.92
N ASP A 333 32.39 7.29 15.28
CA ASP A 333 33.75 7.51 15.81
C ASP A 333 34.41 8.76 15.19
N GLN A 334 33.98 9.93 15.65
CA GLN A 334 34.85 11.11 15.64
C GLN A 334 35.91 10.90 16.72
N LEU A 335 37.04 10.32 16.32
CA LEU A 335 38.25 10.36 17.13
C LEU A 335 38.69 11.83 17.24
N VAL A 336 38.76 12.31 18.48
CA VAL A 336 39.33 13.61 18.87
C VAL A 336 40.85 13.53 18.86
#